data_AF-A0AAD8K378-F1
#
_entry.id   AF-A0AAD8K378-F1
#
_cell.length_a   1.000
_cell.length_b   1.000
_cell.length_c   1.000
_cell.angle_alpha   90.00
_cell.angle_beta   90.00
_cell.angle_gamma   90.00
#
_symmetry.space_group_name_H-M   'P 1'
#
loop_
_entity.id
_entity.type
_entity.pdbx_description
1 polymer ?
#
loop_
_entity_poly.entity_id
_entity_poly.type
_entity_poly.pdbx_seq_one_letter_code
_entity_poly.pdbx_strand_id
1 'polypeptide(L)'
;MGWVFPDTETEQSGAAPDHINGAKTIRALYELASENYSGKYTVPVLWDKKLKTIVNNESEEIIRMFNTEFNEIAENPSLDLYPSHLQTQINELNGWIYNKCEEILRKQRYLCGNSLTEADVRLFVTLIRFDDVYAVHFKCNKKLLREYPNLFNYTKDLFQIPGMSSTVNMEHIKKHYYGRHPSINPFGIIPLGPNIDYLSPHDRDRFAS
;
A
#
# COMPACT_ATOMS: atom_id res chain seq x y z
N MET A 1 -7.90 7.10 20.21
CA MET A 1 -6.45 7.34 20.25
C MET A 1 -5.74 7.34 18.89
N GLY A 2 -6.42 7.15 17.74
CA GLY A 2 -5.77 7.30 16.43
C GLY A 2 -4.57 6.36 16.23
N TRP A 3 -3.60 6.79 15.42
CA TRP A 3 -2.31 6.13 15.21
C TRP A 3 -1.31 6.52 16.30
N VAL A 4 -0.56 5.54 16.80
CA VAL A 4 0.35 5.70 17.95
C VAL A 4 1.76 5.24 17.58
N PHE A 5 2.77 5.85 18.20
CA PHE A 5 4.14 5.36 18.18
C PHE A 5 4.37 4.49 19.43
N PRO A 6 5.04 3.33 19.31
CA PRO A 6 5.45 2.57 20.48
C PRO A 6 6.47 3.37 21.32
N ASP A 7 6.57 3.04 22.60
CA ASP A 7 7.52 3.62 23.52
C ASP A 7 8.94 3.09 23.29
N THR A 8 9.07 1.86 22.77
CA THR A 8 10.36 1.20 22.50
C THR A 8 10.33 0.41 21.20
N GLU A 9 11.50 0.14 20.62
CA GLU A 9 11.69 -0.70 19.42
C GLU A 9 11.19 -2.15 19.59
N THR A 10 11.11 -2.61 20.84
CA THR A 10 10.75 -4.00 21.18
C THR A 10 9.28 -4.18 21.53
N GLU A 11 8.53 -3.10 21.74
CA GLU A 11 7.12 -3.16 22.16
C GLU A 11 6.25 -3.83 21.07
N GLN A 12 6.49 -3.48 19.81
CA GLN A 12 5.80 -4.06 18.67
C GLN A 12 6.78 -4.26 17.52
N SER A 13 7.09 -5.53 17.22
CA SER A 13 7.97 -5.91 16.10
C SER A 13 7.54 -5.22 14.80
N GLY A 14 8.47 -4.52 14.15
CA GLY A 14 8.22 -3.77 12.91
C GLY A 14 7.56 -2.39 13.09
N ALA A 15 7.38 -1.91 14.32
CA ALA A 15 7.03 -0.53 14.63
C ALA A 15 8.14 0.12 15.46
N ALA A 16 8.40 1.41 15.24
CA ALA A 16 9.46 2.15 15.91
C ALA A 16 8.93 3.43 16.58
N PRO A 17 9.53 3.89 17.68
CA PRO A 17 9.25 5.20 18.25
C PRO A 17 9.50 6.33 17.25
N ASP A 18 8.89 7.50 17.47
CA ASP A 18 9.27 8.70 16.72
C ASP A 18 10.63 9.24 17.21
N HIS A 19 11.69 8.86 16.51
CA HIS A 19 13.06 9.32 16.78
C HIS A 19 13.32 10.78 16.43
N ILE A 20 12.41 11.44 15.72
CA ILE A 20 12.62 12.80 15.23
C ILE A 20 12.04 13.83 16.19
N ASN A 21 10.77 13.67 16.57
CA ASN A 21 10.09 14.65 17.42
C ASN A 21 9.73 14.09 18.81
N GLY A 22 9.91 12.78 19.05
CA GLY A 22 9.48 12.13 20.28
C GLY A 22 7.96 12.08 20.45
N ALA A 23 7.20 12.24 19.35
CA ALA A 23 5.75 12.21 19.40
C ALA A 23 5.23 10.83 19.80
N LYS A 24 4.17 10.79 20.60
CA LYS A 24 3.50 9.54 21.01
C LYS A 24 2.35 9.14 20.08
N THR A 25 1.86 10.07 19.27
CA THR A 25 0.77 9.83 18.31
C THR A 25 0.99 10.61 17.03
N ILE A 26 0.41 10.15 15.93
CA ILE A 26 0.36 10.93 14.67
C ILE A 26 -0.37 12.25 14.89
N ARG A 27 -1.42 12.27 15.72
CA ARG A 27 -2.10 13.51 16.10
C ARG A 27 -1.14 14.56 16.66
N ALA A 28 -0.23 14.16 17.55
CA ALA A 28 0.76 15.06 18.13
C ALA A 28 1.71 15.64 17.07
N LEU A 29 2.01 14.91 15.98
CA LEU A 29 2.79 15.46 14.86
C LEU A 29 2.04 16.55 14.10
N TYR A 30 0.73 16.37 13.88
CA TYR A 30 -0.10 17.41 13.25
C TYR A 30 -0.22 18.65 14.13
N GLU A 31 -0.42 18.46 15.44
CA GLU A 31 -0.50 19.55 16.41
C GLU A 31 0.86 20.28 16.55
N LEU A 32 1.98 19.57 16.36
CA LEU A 32 3.31 20.18 16.28
C LEU A 32 3.49 21.04 15.02
N ALA A 33 2.95 20.59 13.88
CA ALA A 33 3.06 21.32 12.62
C ALA A 33 2.12 22.53 12.53
N SER A 34 0.98 22.49 13.22
CA SER A 34 -0.03 23.55 13.18
C SER A 34 -0.91 23.54 14.43
N GLU A 35 -0.96 24.67 15.13
CA GLU A 35 -1.82 24.87 16.31
C GLU A 35 -3.31 24.88 15.97
N ASN A 36 -3.67 25.10 14.70
CA ASN A 36 -5.04 25.30 14.24
C ASN A 36 -5.51 24.22 13.25
N TYR A 37 -4.88 23.05 13.23
CA TYR A 37 -5.29 21.96 12.33
C TYR A 37 -6.70 21.43 12.68
N SER A 38 -7.60 21.39 11.70
CA SER A 38 -9.03 21.03 11.89
C SER A 38 -9.48 19.79 11.10
N GLY A 39 -8.54 18.97 10.62
CA GLY A 39 -8.82 17.79 9.79
C GLY A 39 -8.71 16.44 10.51
N LYS A 40 -8.65 15.36 9.71
CA LYS A 40 -8.37 14.01 10.20
C LYS A 40 -6.87 13.78 10.30
N TYR A 41 -6.43 13.18 11.39
CA TYR A 41 -5.03 12.74 11.57
C TYR A 41 -4.79 11.43 10.81
N THR A 42 -4.15 11.50 9.65
CA THR A 42 -3.97 10.36 8.72
C THR A 42 -2.50 9.96 8.57
N VAL A 43 -2.29 8.79 7.98
CA VAL A 43 -1.01 8.35 7.41
C VAL A 43 -1.22 8.11 5.91
N PRO A 44 -0.20 8.26 5.05
CA PRO A 44 1.18 8.65 5.35
C PRO A 44 1.34 10.14 5.72
N VAL A 45 2.51 10.49 6.26
CA VAL A 45 2.93 11.88 6.54
C VAL A 45 4.35 12.07 6.00
N LEU A 46 4.53 12.98 5.04
CA LEU A 46 5.83 13.47 4.63
C LEU A 46 6.22 14.66 5.51
N TRP A 47 7.29 14.52 6.27
CA TRP A 47 7.69 15.48 7.32
C TRP A 47 8.97 16.22 6.95
N ASP A 48 8.97 17.55 7.08
CA ASP A 48 10.16 18.38 6.98
C ASP A 48 10.85 18.48 8.35
N LYS A 49 12.04 17.87 8.46
CA LYS A 49 12.84 17.89 9.69
C LYS A 49 13.44 19.27 10.00
N LYS A 50 13.68 20.12 9.00
CA LYS A 50 14.27 21.45 9.16
C LYS A 50 13.24 22.45 9.64
N LEU A 51 12.10 22.52 8.95
CA LEU A 51 11.01 23.44 9.29
C LEU A 51 10.07 22.89 10.36
N LYS A 52 10.21 21.60 10.72
CA LYS A 52 9.36 20.89 11.69
C LYS A 52 7.87 21.01 11.36
N THR A 53 7.54 20.72 10.11
CA THR A 53 6.17 20.79 9.61
C THR A 53 5.86 19.65 8.66
N ILE A 54 4.57 19.46 8.37
CA ILE A 54 4.10 18.48 7.39
C ILE A 54 4.24 19.10 5.99
N VAL A 55 4.98 18.42 5.12
CA VAL A 55 5.09 18.78 3.70
C VAL A 55 3.83 18.35 2.96
N ASN A 56 3.41 17.09 3.16
CA ASN A 56 2.24 16.51 2.50
C ASN A 56 1.72 15.30 3.30
N ASN A 57 0.42 15.04 3.23
CA ASN A 57 -0.23 13.85 3.80
C ASN A 57 -1.21 13.16 2.81
N GLU A 58 -1.18 13.55 1.54
CA GLU A 58 -1.91 12.93 0.44
C GLU A 58 -0.99 11.95 -0.29
N SER A 59 -1.33 10.66 -0.19
CA SER A 59 -0.51 9.57 -0.71
C SER A 59 -0.31 9.62 -2.22
N GLU A 60 -1.31 10.05 -3.00
CA GLU A 60 -1.20 10.16 -4.46
C GLU A 60 -0.17 11.23 -4.87
N GLU A 61 -0.12 12.34 -4.15
CA GLU A 61 0.85 13.41 -4.42
C GLU A 61 2.25 13.00 -3.96
N ILE A 62 2.38 12.37 -2.79
CA ILE A 62 3.67 11.92 -2.25
C ILE A 62 4.36 10.93 -3.19
N ILE A 63 3.64 9.94 -3.73
CA ILE A 63 4.27 8.97 -4.66
C ILE A 63 4.72 9.64 -5.95
N ARG A 64 4.02 10.69 -6.42
CA ARG A 64 4.42 11.47 -7.59
C ARG A 64 5.62 12.37 -7.30
N MET A 65 5.72 12.94 -6.10
CA MET A 65 6.94 13.63 -5.66
C MET A 65 8.14 12.68 -5.67
N PHE A 66 7.99 11.47 -5.12
CA PHE A 66 9.08 10.48 -5.12
C PHE A 66 9.45 9.96 -6.51
N ASN A 67 8.54 10.02 -7.47
CA ASN A 67 8.78 9.59 -8.84
C ASN A 67 9.76 10.50 -9.61
N THR A 68 9.87 11.79 -9.25
CA THR A 68 10.64 12.76 -10.05
C THR A 68 11.59 13.64 -9.25
N GLU A 69 11.19 14.08 -8.05
CA GLU A 69 11.89 15.16 -7.33
C GLU A 69 13.27 14.77 -6.80
N PHE A 70 13.61 13.47 -6.80
CA PHE A 70 14.88 12.94 -6.32
C PHE A 70 15.74 12.27 -7.41
N ASN A 71 15.41 12.45 -8.68
CA ASN A 71 16.11 11.79 -9.79
C ASN A 71 17.60 12.13 -9.87
N GLU A 72 18.06 13.26 -9.33
CA GLU A 72 19.49 13.59 -9.30
C GLU A 72 20.32 12.68 -8.37
N ILE A 73 19.67 12.00 -7.42
CA ILE A 73 20.33 11.15 -6.40
C ILE A 73 19.78 9.73 -6.33
N ALA A 74 18.76 9.40 -7.14
CA ALA A 74 18.13 8.09 -7.14
C ALA A 74 19.04 7.03 -7.78
N GLU A 75 18.97 5.79 -7.29
CA GLU A 75 19.67 4.64 -7.89
C GLU A 75 19.11 4.29 -9.27
N ASN A 76 17.80 4.50 -9.48
CA ASN A 76 17.09 4.23 -10.73
C ASN A 76 16.41 5.49 -11.28
N PRO A 77 17.17 6.53 -11.66
CA PRO A 77 16.62 7.86 -11.96
C PRO A 77 15.85 7.93 -13.29
N SER A 78 15.95 6.88 -14.11
CA SER A 78 15.20 6.74 -15.37
C SER A 78 13.87 6.00 -15.19
N LEU A 79 13.58 5.45 -14.01
CA LEU A 79 12.31 4.79 -13.76
C LEU A 79 11.22 5.85 -13.56
N ASP A 80 10.24 5.86 -14.46
CA ASP A 80 9.06 6.74 -14.38
C ASP A 80 7.80 5.89 -14.30
N LEU A 81 7.13 5.92 -13.15
CA LEU A 81 5.88 5.21 -12.88
C LEU A 81 4.65 6.01 -13.29
N TYR A 82 4.80 7.28 -13.70
CA TYR A 82 3.72 8.15 -14.16
C TYR A 82 4.07 8.88 -15.49
N PRO A 83 4.49 8.14 -16.53
CA PRO A 83 4.99 8.75 -17.76
C PRO A 83 3.88 9.42 -18.55
N SER A 84 4.19 10.57 -19.15
CA SER A 84 3.22 11.46 -19.82
C SER A 84 2.28 10.74 -20.80
N HIS A 85 2.81 9.80 -21.60
CA HIS A 85 2.05 9.06 -22.59
C HIS A 85 1.06 8.01 -22.01
N LEU A 86 1.17 7.67 -20.72
CA LEU A 86 0.26 6.76 -20.01
C LEU A 86 -0.65 7.46 -18.99
N GLN A 87 -0.47 8.76 -18.74
CA GLN A 87 -1.19 9.46 -17.67
C GLN A 87 -2.72 9.35 -17.80
N THR A 88 -3.27 9.51 -19.01
CA THR A 88 -4.71 9.36 -19.25
C THR A 88 -5.18 7.96 -18.86
N GLN A 89 -4.46 6.91 -19.28
CA GLN A 89 -4.80 5.53 -18.96
C GLN A 89 -4.68 5.24 -17.46
N ILE A 90 -3.62 5.73 -16.80
CA ILE A 90 -3.41 5.59 -15.36
C ILE A 90 -4.57 6.22 -14.58
N ASN A 91 -4.93 7.46 -14.92
CA ASN A 91 -5.99 8.20 -14.25
C ASN A 91 -7.36 7.54 -14.41
N GLU A 92 -7.65 7.02 -15.61
CA GLU A 92 -8.88 6.26 -15.84
C GLU A 92 -8.91 5.00 -14.99
N LEU A 93 -7.80 4.25 -14.90
CA LEU A 93 -7.73 2.94 -14.23
C LEU A 93 -7.92 2.99 -12.72
N ASN A 94 -7.63 4.13 -12.09
CA ASN A 94 -7.79 4.31 -10.64
C ASN A 94 -9.24 4.17 -10.14
N GLY A 95 -10.24 4.17 -11.03
CA GLY A 95 -11.66 4.02 -10.68
C GLY A 95 -12.27 2.61 -10.84
N TRP A 96 -11.51 1.58 -11.25
CA TRP A 96 -12.11 0.33 -11.75
C TRP A 96 -12.21 -0.81 -10.74
N ILE A 97 -13.11 -1.76 -11.07
CA ILE A 97 -13.49 -2.94 -10.28
C ILE A 97 -12.73 -4.18 -10.79
N TYR A 98 -12.34 -5.08 -9.87
CA TYR A 98 -11.59 -6.34 -10.08
C TYR A 98 -11.84 -7.07 -11.41
N ASN A 99 -13.10 -7.26 -11.83
CA ASN A 99 -13.43 -7.99 -13.05
C ASN A 99 -12.81 -7.38 -14.31
N LYS A 100 -12.68 -6.04 -14.38
CA LYS A 100 -11.99 -5.44 -15.51
C LYS A 100 -10.48 -5.65 -15.41
N CYS A 101 -9.89 -5.49 -14.24
CA CYS A 101 -8.47 -5.72 -14.06
C CYS A 101 -8.10 -7.15 -14.48
N GLU A 102 -8.93 -8.14 -14.14
CA GLU A 102 -8.75 -9.52 -14.61
C GLU A 102 -8.73 -9.63 -16.15
N GLU A 103 -9.68 -8.99 -16.85
CA GLU A 103 -9.72 -9.01 -18.33
C GLU A 103 -8.56 -8.27 -18.99
N ILE A 104 -8.08 -7.18 -18.38
CA ILE A 104 -6.88 -6.47 -18.83
C ILE A 104 -5.66 -7.37 -18.64
N LEU A 105 -5.44 -7.87 -17.42
CA LEU A 105 -4.27 -8.66 -17.04
C LEU A 105 -4.21 -10.02 -17.73
N ARG A 106 -5.32 -10.48 -18.31
CA ARG A 106 -5.34 -11.64 -19.22
C ARG A 106 -4.53 -11.41 -20.49
N LYS A 107 -4.40 -10.16 -20.95
CA LYS A 107 -3.84 -9.82 -22.28
C LYS A 107 -2.46 -9.17 -22.24
N GLN A 108 -2.04 -8.65 -21.09
CA GLN A 108 -0.82 -7.85 -20.91
C GLN A 108 -0.28 -8.02 -19.49
N ARG A 109 1.01 -7.71 -19.26
CA ARG A 109 1.68 -7.95 -17.97
C ARG A 109 1.15 -7.08 -16.84
N TYR A 110 0.98 -5.78 -17.08
CA TYR A 110 0.58 -4.76 -16.11
C TYR A 110 -0.70 -4.05 -16.55
N LEU A 111 -1.22 -3.11 -15.77
CA LEU A 111 -2.49 -2.42 -16.08
C LEU A 111 -2.37 -1.47 -17.29
N CYS A 112 -1.18 -0.92 -17.52
CA CYS A 112 -0.89 0.02 -18.61
C CYS A 112 0.07 -0.57 -19.67
N GLY A 113 -0.15 -1.84 -20.04
CA GLY A 113 0.67 -2.55 -21.03
C GLY A 113 1.74 -3.42 -20.37
N ASN A 114 2.98 -3.31 -20.86
CA ASN A 114 4.11 -4.11 -20.40
C ASN A 114 5.07 -3.36 -19.45
N SER A 115 4.74 -2.12 -19.09
CA SER A 115 5.50 -1.31 -18.12
C SER A 115 4.76 -1.23 -16.79
N LEU A 116 5.51 -1.32 -15.69
CA LEU A 116 5.01 -1.06 -14.34
C LEU A 116 4.68 0.44 -14.18
N THR A 117 3.52 0.76 -13.61
CA THR A 117 3.08 2.15 -13.37
C THR A 117 2.55 2.34 -11.95
N GLU A 118 2.28 3.59 -11.56
CA GLU A 118 1.66 3.89 -10.26
C GLU A 118 0.30 3.20 -10.08
N ALA A 119 -0.44 2.97 -11.17
CA ALA A 119 -1.72 2.24 -11.13
C ALA A 119 -1.53 0.83 -10.59
N ASP A 120 -0.42 0.18 -10.94
CA ASP A 120 -0.11 -1.18 -10.49
C ASP A 120 0.20 -1.23 -8.99
N VAL A 121 1.00 -0.27 -8.52
CA VAL A 121 1.32 -0.12 -7.10
C VAL A 121 0.06 0.15 -6.28
N ARG A 122 -0.83 1.02 -6.77
CA ARG A 122 -2.11 1.34 -6.12
C ARG A 122 -3.06 0.13 -6.06
N LEU A 123 -3.11 -0.68 -7.11
CA LEU A 123 -3.92 -1.89 -7.10
C LEU A 123 -3.32 -2.93 -6.13
N PHE A 124 -2.00 -3.15 -6.18
CA PHE A 124 -1.29 -4.13 -5.36
C PHE A 124 -1.58 -4.00 -3.87
N VAL A 125 -1.54 -2.79 -3.31
CA VAL A 125 -1.80 -2.56 -1.88
C VAL A 125 -3.20 -3.01 -1.47
N THR A 126 -4.15 -3.02 -2.40
CA THR A 126 -5.49 -3.58 -2.15
C THR A 126 -5.49 -5.10 -2.28
N LEU A 127 -4.90 -5.64 -3.35
CA LEU A 127 -4.87 -7.08 -3.62
C LEU A 127 -4.20 -7.87 -2.50
N ILE A 128 -3.04 -7.41 -2.01
CA ILE A 128 -2.26 -8.12 -1.00
C ILE A 128 -3.01 -8.28 0.34
N ARG A 129 -4.02 -7.43 0.60
CA ARG A 129 -4.87 -7.46 1.81
C ARG A 129 -6.17 -8.24 1.61
N PHE A 130 -6.51 -8.62 0.38
CA PHE A 130 -7.85 -9.05 0.03
C PHE A 130 -8.27 -10.35 0.72
N ASP A 131 -7.53 -11.42 0.50
CA ASP A 131 -7.88 -12.75 1.02
C ASP A 131 -7.70 -12.84 2.54
N ASP A 132 -6.66 -12.19 3.08
CA ASP A 132 -6.33 -12.22 4.52
C ASP A 132 -7.23 -11.33 5.37
N VAL A 133 -7.84 -10.30 4.79
CA VAL A 133 -8.66 -9.33 5.51
C VAL A 133 -10.01 -9.12 4.84
N TYR A 134 -10.06 -8.56 3.64
CA TYR A 134 -11.30 -8.02 3.07
C TYR A 134 -12.38 -9.08 2.83
N ALA A 135 -11.97 -10.26 2.36
CA ALA A 135 -12.87 -11.38 2.14
C ALA A 135 -13.61 -11.77 3.43
N VAL A 136 -12.94 -11.74 4.57
CA VAL A 136 -13.50 -12.18 5.86
C VAL A 136 -14.06 -11.01 6.66
N HIS A 137 -13.23 -10.00 6.95
CA HIS A 137 -13.55 -8.86 7.81
C HIS A 137 -14.66 -7.99 7.20
N PHE A 138 -14.54 -7.70 5.90
CA PHE A 138 -15.52 -6.89 5.16
C PHE A 138 -16.54 -7.71 4.37
N LYS A 139 -16.47 -9.04 4.44
CA LYS A 139 -17.39 -9.96 3.75
C LYS A 139 -17.38 -9.80 2.22
N CYS A 140 -16.25 -9.35 1.66
CA CYS A 140 -16.04 -9.29 0.22
C CYS A 140 -15.72 -10.70 -0.34
N ASN A 141 -16.58 -11.68 -0.08
CA ASN A 141 -16.30 -13.10 -0.27
C ASN A 141 -17.03 -13.76 -1.46
N LYS A 142 -17.52 -12.96 -2.42
CA LYS A 142 -18.13 -13.52 -3.64
C LYS A 142 -17.15 -14.42 -4.41
N LYS A 143 -15.88 -14.02 -4.43
CA LYS A 143 -14.76 -14.76 -5.05
C LYS A 143 -13.46 -14.24 -4.46
N LEU A 144 -12.58 -15.14 -4.05
CA LEU A 144 -11.26 -14.84 -3.48
C LEU A 144 -10.28 -14.43 -4.57
N LEU A 145 -9.26 -13.64 -4.21
CA LEU A 145 -8.18 -13.21 -5.12
C LEU A 145 -7.53 -14.42 -5.79
N ARG A 146 -7.23 -15.47 -5.02
CA ARG A 146 -6.57 -16.68 -5.54
C ARG A 146 -7.37 -17.41 -6.62
N GLU A 147 -8.67 -17.15 -6.72
CA GLU A 147 -9.56 -17.74 -7.72
C GLU A 147 -9.58 -16.94 -9.04
N TYR A 148 -8.91 -15.79 -9.09
CA TYR A 148 -8.67 -14.99 -10.29
C TYR A 148 -7.25 -15.25 -10.79
N PRO A 149 -7.06 -16.10 -11.81
CA PRO A 149 -5.73 -16.56 -12.21
C PRO A 149 -4.82 -15.40 -12.65
N ASN A 150 -5.34 -14.38 -13.33
CA ASN A 150 -4.50 -13.27 -13.80
C ASN A 150 -4.16 -12.31 -12.66
N LEU A 151 -5.14 -11.89 -11.85
CA LEU A 151 -4.93 -11.05 -10.67
C LEU A 151 -4.04 -11.72 -9.62
N PHE A 152 -4.18 -13.03 -9.39
CA PHE A 152 -3.36 -13.72 -8.42
C PHE A 152 -1.90 -13.82 -8.87
N ASN A 153 -1.65 -14.23 -10.12
CA ASN A 153 -0.29 -14.26 -10.65
C ASN A 153 0.32 -12.85 -10.77
N TYR A 154 -0.49 -11.85 -11.10
CA TYR A 154 -0.08 -10.44 -11.09
C TYR A 154 0.32 -9.95 -9.68
N THR A 155 -0.45 -10.33 -8.65
CA THR A 155 -0.11 -9.99 -7.26
C THR A 155 1.22 -10.63 -6.84
N LYS A 156 1.47 -11.87 -7.25
CA LYS A 156 2.75 -12.56 -7.02
C LYS A 156 3.92 -11.92 -7.76
N ASP A 157 3.73 -11.55 -9.03
CA ASP A 157 4.73 -10.82 -9.84
C ASP A 157 5.14 -9.53 -9.16
N LEU A 158 4.18 -8.70 -8.73
CA LEU A 158 4.49 -7.48 -7.98
C LEU A 158 5.16 -7.77 -6.63
N PHE A 159 4.68 -8.77 -5.87
CA PHE A 159 5.27 -9.14 -4.59
C PHE A 159 6.74 -9.59 -4.71
N GLN A 160 7.12 -10.18 -5.85
CA GLN A 160 8.46 -10.70 -6.13
C GLN A 160 9.42 -9.66 -6.73
N ILE A 161 8.95 -8.45 -7.04
CA ILE A 161 9.84 -7.33 -7.38
C ILE A 161 10.83 -7.11 -6.23
N PRO A 162 12.14 -6.98 -6.50
CA PRO A 162 13.15 -6.75 -5.46
C PRO A 162 12.75 -5.60 -4.51
N GLY A 163 12.74 -5.89 -3.21
CA GLY A 163 12.34 -4.96 -2.16
C GLY A 163 10.85 -4.93 -1.83
N MET A 164 9.94 -5.30 -2.74
CA MET A 164 8.49 -5.18 -2.52
C MET A 164 8.00 -6.02 -1.33
N SER A 165 8.42 -7.29 -1.24
CA SER A 165 8.01 -8.19 -0.17
C SER A 165 8.35 -7.68 1.24
N SER A 166 9.47 -6.95 1.40
CA SER A 166 9.86 -6.35 2.67
C SER A 166 8.93 -5.23 3.15
N THR A 167 8.11 -4.67 2.27
CA THR A 167 7.11 -3.63 2.60
C THR A 167 5.82 -4.22 3.18
N VAL A 168 5.64 -5.55 3.11
CA VAL A 168 4.40 -6.22 3.50
C VAL A 168 4.57 -6.88 4.87
N ASN A 169 4.00 -6.26 5.90
CA ASN A 169 3.87 -6.87 7.22
C ASN A 169 2.42 -7.36 7.43
N MET A 170 2.17 -8.64 7.15
CA MET A 170 0.83 -9.22 7.25
C MET A 170 0.29 -9.26 8.70
N GLU A 171 1.19 -9.39 9.67
CA GLU A 171 0.82 -9.34 11.09
C GLU A 171 0.24 -7.96 11.45
N HIS A 172 0.91 -6.87 11.06
CA HIS A 172 0.43 -5.50 11.25
C HIS A 172 -0.89 -5.25 10.54
N ILE A 173 -1.00 -5.68 9.29
CA ILE A 173 -2.23 -5.58 8.50
C ILE A 173 -3.40 -6.21 9.27
N LYS A 174 -3.27 -7.48 9.65
CA LYS A 174 -4.36 -8.22 10.30
C LYS A 174 -4.69 -7.66 11.69
N LYS A 175 -3.67 -7.39 12.52
CA LYS A 175 -3.87 -6.77 13.85
C LYS A 175 -4.60 -5.44 13.74
N HIS A 176 -4.27 -4.62 12.74
CA HIS A 176 -4.96 -3.36 12.52
C HIS A 176 -6.45 -3.58 12.17
N TYR A 177 -6.76 -4.31 11.11
CA TYR A 177 -8.15 -4.43 10.66
C TYR A 177 -9.06 -5.16 11.65
N TYR A 178 -8.60 -6.28 12.20
CA TYR A 178 -9.41 -7.09 13.11
C TYR A 178 -9.48 -6.50 14.52
N GLY A 179 -8.44 -5.79 14.98
CA GLY A 179 -8.37 -5.24 16.33
C GLY A 179 -8.90 -3.80 16.48
N ARG A 180 -8.93 -3.00 15.39
CA ARG A 180 -9.32 -1.57 15.45
C ARG A 180 -10.75 -1.27 15.01
N HIS A 181 -11.49 -2.27 14.55
CA HIS A 181 -12.88 -2.12 14.09
C HIS A 181 -13.88 -2.87 14.98
N PRO A 182 -14.09 -2.46 16.25
CA PRO A 182 -14.96 -3.19 17.19
C PRO A 182 -16.44 -3.21 16.76
N SER A 183 -16.89 -2.27 15.94
CA SER A 183 -18.24 -2.31 15.36
C SER A 183 -18.45 -3.43 14.34
N ILE A 184 -17.36 -3.93 13.74
CA ILE A 184 -17.38 -5.01 12.74
C ILE A 184 -16.93 -6.34 13.37
N ASN A 185 -15.91 -6.31 14.24
CA ASN A 185 -15.35 -7.46 14.94
C ASN A 185 -15.27 -7.19 16.45
N PRO A 186 -16.39 -7.35 17.20
CA PRO A 186 -16.46 -6.98 18.62
C PRO A 186 -15.45 -7.71 19.52
N PHE A 187 -15.10 -8.94 19.16
CA PHE A 187 -14.20 -9.78 19.97
C PHE A 187 -12.71 -9.60 19.62
N GLY A 188 -12.39 -8.83 18.57
CA GLY A 188 -11.00 -8.61 18.16
C GLY A 188 -10.26 -9.88 17.72
N ILE A 189 -10.98 -10.97 17.43
CA ILE A 189 -10.38 -12.25 17.01
C ILE A 189 -9.70 -12.05 15.65
N ILE A 190 -8.45 -12.47 15.55
CA ILE A 190 -7.65 -12.40 14.32
C ILE A 190 -7.63 -13.81 13.70
N PRO A 191 -8.25 -14.01 12.52
CA PRO A 191 -8.20 -15.29 11.84
C PRO A 191 -6.76 -15.67 11.46
N LEU A 192 -6.43 -16.96 11.56
CA LEU A 192 -5.14 -17.48 11.08
C LEU A 192 -4.93 -17.18 9.60
N GLY A 193 -6.01 -17.17 8.83
CA GLY A 193 -5.99 -16.83 7.41
C GLY A 193 -5.54 -17.99 6.53
N PRO A 194 -5.42 -17.73 5.22
CA PRO A 194 -5.21 -18.77 4.23
C PRO A 194 -3.76 -19.26 4.03
N ASN A 195 -2.78 -18.65 4.70
CA ASN A 195 -1.34 -18.96 4.54
C ASN A 195 -0.91 -18.96 3.07
N ILE A 196 -1.19 -17.87 2.35
CA ILE A 196 -0.86 -17.75 0.93
C ILE A 196 0.65 -17.56 0.76
N ASP A 197 1.25 -18.40 -0.08
CA ASP A 197 2.64 -18.26 -0.51
C ASP A 197 2.74 -17.36 -1.75
N TYR A 198 2.96 -16.06 -1.52
CA TYR A 198 3.17 -15.08 -2.60
C TYR A 198 4.56 -15.17 -3.26
N LEU A 199 5.49 -15.93 -2.70
CA LEU A 199 6.81 -16.22 -3.30
C LEU A 199 6.77 -17.41 -4.26
N SER A 200 5.67 -18.16 -4.28
CA SER A 200 5.48 -19.23 -5.26
C SER A 200 5.57 -18.70 -6.71
N PRO A 201 6.09 -19.47 -7.67
CA PRO A 201 6.25 -19.03 -9.05
C PRO A 201 4.95 -18.48 -9.66
N HIS A 202 5.06 -17.44 -10.47
CA HIS A 202 3.95 -16.87 -11.23
C HIS A 202 4.12 -17.09 -12.74
N ASP A 203 3.04 -16.95 -13.51
CA ASP A 203 3.05 -17.17 -14.97
C ASP A 203 3.17 -15.88 -15.80
N ARG A 204 3.44 -14.73 -15.16
CA ARG A 204 3.41 -13.40 -15.80
C ARG A 204 4.52 -13.17 -16.82
N ASP A 205 5.60 -13.94 -16.76
CA ASP A 205 6.69 -13.87 -17.74
C ASP A 205 6.27 -14.34 -19.14
N ARG A 206 5.09 -14.95 -19.31
CA ARG A 206 4.52 -15.23 -20.64
C ARG A 206 4.28 -13.98 -21.50
N PHE A 207 4.34 -12.79 -20.90
CA PHE A 207 4.23 -11.49 -21.58
C PHE A 207 5.59 -10.79 -21.77
N ALA A 208 6.69 -11.42 -21.35
CA ALA A 208 8.04 -10.94 -21.63
C ALA A 208 8.38 -11.26 -23.10
N SER A 209 7.96 -10.37 -24.00
CA SER A 209 8.34 -10.33 -25.41
C SER A 209 8.97 -9.00 -25.74
#